data_AF-F4FZV7-F1
#
_entry.id   AF-F4FZV7-F1
#
_cell.length_a   1.000
_cell.length_b   1.000
_cell.length_c   1.000
_cell.angle_alpha   90.00
_cell.angle_beta   90.00
_cell.angle_gamma   90.00
#
_symmetry.space_group_name_H-M   'P 1'
#
loop_
_entity.id
_entity.type
_entity.pdbx_description
1 polymer ?
#
loop_
_entity_poly.entity_id
_entity_poly.type
_entity_poly.pdbx_seq_one_letter_code
_entity_poly.pdbx_strand_id
1 'polypeptide(L)' 'MIEISRDGKRVYVTNSLYGTWDNQFYPEGLKGWMVKLNADGGLTVDKEFLVDFGEARAHQVRLRGGDASSDSYCYP' A
#
# COMPACT_ATOMS: atom_id res chain seq x y z
N MET A 1 -4.29 2.30 -1.08
CA MET A 1 -4.64 0.93 -0.62
C MET A 1 -3.65 0.46 0.43
N ILE A 2 -4.01 -0.60 1.17
CA ILE A 2 -3.18 -1.23 2.21
C ILE A 2 -2.97 -2.69 1.82
N GLU A 3 -1.75 -3.20 1.98
CA GLU A 3 -1.44 -4.63 1.84
C GLU A 3 -0.46 -5.08 2.93
N ILE A 4 -0.63 -6.29 3.47
CA ILE A 4 0.10 -6.78 4.65
C ILE A 4 0.91 -8.03 4.30
N SER A 5 2.17 -8.09 4.74
CA SER A 5 2.99 -9.30 4.59
C SER A 5 2.45 -10.48 5.39
N ARG A 6 2.69 -11.71 4.93
CA ARG A 6 2.18 -12.93 5.59
C ARG A 6 2.61 -13.10 7.05
N ASP A 7 3.77 -12.58 7.44
CA ASP A 7 4.24 -12.60 8.83
C ASP A 7 3.68 -11.43 9.68
N GLY A 8 2.83 -10.58 9.11
CA GLY A 8 2.19 -9.45 9.77
C GLY A 8 3.11 -8.25 10.09
N LYS A 9 4.41 -8.33 9.77
CA LYS A 9 5.41 -7.35 10.23
C LYS A 9 5.52 -6.10 9.35
N ARG A 10 5.03 -6.15 8.11
CA ARG A 10 5.17 -5.06 7.13
C ARG A 10 3.82 -4.74 6.52
N VAL A 11 3.52 -3.45 6.44
CA VAL A 11 2.32 -2.91 5.79
C VAL A 11 2.76 -1.99 4.65
N TYR A 12 2.27 -2.23 3.44
CA TYR A 12 2.53 -1.42 2.26
C TYR A 12 1.32 -0.54 1.98
N VAL A 13 1.55 0.76 1.79
CA VAL A 13 0.49 1.75 1.61
C VAL A 13 0.69 2.52 0.33
N THR A 14 -0.37 2.65 -0.46
CA THR A 14 -0.47 3.49 -1.66
C THR A 14 -1.62 4.49 -1.53
N ASN A 15 -1.65 5.52 -2.38
CA ASN A 15 -2.46 6.71 -2.14
C ASN A 15 -3.58 7.01 -3.13
N SER A 16 -3.63 6.37 -4.30
CA SER A 16 -4.76 6.57 -5.22
C SER A 16 -5.95 5.72 -4.80
N LEU A 17 -7.15 6.26 -5.02
CA LEU A 17 -8.43 5.57 -4.81
C LEU A 17 -9.13 5.31 -6.15
N TYR A 18 -9.48 6.38 -6.87
CA TYR A 18 -10.15 6.29 -8.16
C TYR A 18 -9.93 7.58 -8.94
N GLY A 19 -9.59 7.47 -10.24
CA GLY A 19 -9.07 8.60 -11.01
C GLY A 19 -9.88 9.90 -10.93
N THR A 20 -11.21 9.81 -11.08
CA THR A 20 -12.09 11.00 -11.02
C THR A 20 -12.27 11.54 -9.60
N TRP A 21 -12.25 10.67 -8.59
CA TRP A 21 -12.39 11.07 -7.18
C TRP A 21 -11.11 11.71 -6.69
N ASP A 22 -9.96 11.13 -7.03
CA ASP A 22 -8.65 11.72 -6.75
C ASP A 22 -8.57 13.15 -7.30
N ASN A 23 -9.12 13.42 -8.49
CA ASN A 23 -9.15 14.76 -9.07
C ASN A 23 -10.09 15.73 -8.33
N GLN A 24 -11.14 15.23 -7.68
CA GLN A 24 -12.05 16.05 -6.88
C GLN A 24 -11.44 16.42 -5.52
N PHE A 25 -10.82 15.45 -4.85
CA PHE A 25 -10.27 15.64 -3.50
C PHE A 25 -8.83 16.18 -3.50
N TYR A 26 -8.06 15.90 -4.56
CA TYR A 26 -6.67 16.35 -4.74
C TYR A 26 -6.51 17.03 -6.12
N PRO A 27 -7.15 18.19 -6.32
CA PRO A 27 -7.22 18.86 -7.63
C PRO A 27 -5.88 19.35 -8.15
N GLU A 28 -4.88 19.50 -7.27
CA GLU A 28 -3.50 19.85 -7.64
C GLU A 28 -2.74 18.72 -8.36
N GLY A 29 -3.33 17.52 -8.42
CA GLY A 29 -2.75 16.36 -9.08
C GLY A 29 -2.12 15.40 -8.07
N LEU A 30 -2.85 14.33 -7.75
CA LEU A 30 -2.32 13.23 -6.93
C LEU A 30 -1.26 12.44 -7.71
N LYS A 31 -0.02 12.50 -7.20
CA LYS A 31 1.13 11.68 -7.65
C LYS A 31 1.23 10.41 -6.82
N GLY A 32 1.49 9.28 -7.47
CA GLY A 32 1.49 7.98 -6.83
C GLY A 32 2.74 7.74 -5.98
N TRP A 33 2.55 7.17 -4.80
CA TRP A 33 3.66 6.70 -3.97
C TRP A 33 3.31 5.38 -3.28
N MET A 34 4.36 4.67 -2.85
CA MET A 34 4.24 3.59 -1.88
C MET A 34 5.20 3.82 -0.72
N VAL A 35 4.66 3.68 0.49
CA VAL A 35 5.44 3.67 1.74
C VAL A 35 5.30 2.34 2.43
N LYS A 36 6.23 2.02 3.32
CA LYS A 36 6.19 0.83 4.16
C LYS A 36 6.08 1.23 5.63
N LEU A 37 5.24 0.53 6.38
CA LEU A 37 5.16 0.63 7.83
C LEU A 37 5.70 -0.66 8.45
N ASN A 38 6.41 -0.51 9.56
CA ASN A 38 6.80 -1.60 10.43
C ASN A 38 5.71 -1.80 11.49
N ALA A 39 5.19 -3.03 11.60
CA ALA A 39 4.16 -3.42 12.54
C ALA A 39 4.73 -4.32 13.64
N ASP A 40 5.30 -3.70 14.68
CA ASP A 40 5.94 -4.37 15.82
C ASP A 40 5.47 -3.74 17.13
N GLY A 41 4.37 -4.26 17.69
CA GLY A 41 3.72 -3.68 18.89
C GLY A 41 3.05 -2.31 18.68
N GLY A 42 3.08 -1.80 17.45
CA GLY A 42 2.53 -0.52 17.01
C GLY A 42 2.84 -0.31 15.53
N LEU A 43 2.48 0.85 14.97
CA LEU A 43 2.77 1.20 13.58
C LEU A 43 3.77 2.34 13.52
N THR A 44 4.88 2.12 12.82
CA THR A 44 5.90 3.14 12.56
C THR A 44 6.23 3.21 11.08
N VAL A 45 6.46 4.41 10.55
CA VAL A 45 6.88 4.58 9.15
C VAL A 45 8.33 4.13 9.00
N ASP A 46 8.60 3.28 8.01
CA ASP A 46 9.95 2.97 7.60
C ASP A 46 10.50 4.14 6.76
N LYS A 47 11.51 4.85 7.31
CA LYS A 47 12.09 6.04 6.68
C LYS A 47 13.02 5.73 5.51
N GLU A 48 13.42 4.47 5.34
CA GLU A 48 14.33 4.05 4.26
C GLU A 48 13.57 3.53 3.03
N PHE A 49 12.26 3.29 3.16
CA PHE A 49 11.43 2.76 2.08
C PHE A 49 10.46 3.81 1.53
N LEU A 50 10.72 4.25 0.31
CA LEU A 50 9.80 5.04 -0.49
C LEU A 50 9.91 4.62 -1.95
N VAL A 51 8.76 4.37 -2.57
CA VAL A 51 8.65 4.27 -4.03
C VAL A 51 7.86 5.48 -4.50
N ASP A 52 8.52 6.32 -5.31
CA ASP A 52 7.86 7.40 -6.04
C ASP A 52 7.51 6.90 -7.45
N PHE A 53 6.23 6.92 -7.79
CA PHE A 53 5.74 6.51 -9.11
C PHE A 53 5.67 7.68 -10.12
N GLY A 54 6.11 8.87 -9.72
CA GLY A 54 6.04 10.08 -10.54
C GLY A 54 4.59 10.46 -10.87
N GLU A 55 4.30 10.68 -12.15
CA GLU A 55 2.96 11.06 -12.61
C GLU A 55 1.96 9.88 -12.62
N ALA A 56 2.44 8.65 -12.46
CA ALA A 56 1.56 7.48 -12.37
C ALA A 56 0.92 7.39 -10.98
N ARG A 57 -0.29 6.82 -10.91
CA ARG A 57 -1.03 6.60 -9.66
C ARG A 57 -0.95 5.15 -9.25
N ALA A 58 -0.69 4.90 -7.97
CA ALA A 58 -0.56 3.55 -7.42
C ALA A 58 -1.82 3.17 -6.61
N HIS A 59 -2.36 1.98 -6.90
CA HIS A 59 -3.54 1.44 -6.21
C HIS A 59 -3.19 0.13 -5.50
N GLN A 60 -3.59 -1.04 -6.00
CA GLN A 60 -3.38 -2.30 -5.28
C GLN A 60 -1.93 -2.81 -5.36
N VAL A 61 -1.47 -3.43 -4.27
CA VAL A 61 -0.17 -4.12 -4.18
C VAL A 61 -0.44 -5.62 -4.08
N ARG A 62 0.42 -6.43 -4.72
CA ARG A 62 0.43 -7.89 -4.53
C ARG A 62 1.84 -8.36 -4.23
N LEU A 63 2.02 -9.02 -3.09
CA LEU A 63 3.33 -9.51 -2.68
C LEU A 63 3.58 -10.89 -3.29
N ARG A 64 4.80 -11.08 -3.80
CA ARG A 64 5.21 -12.37 -4.35
C ARG A 64 5.17 -13.43 -3.25
N GLY A 65 4.49 -14.54 -3.50
CA GLY A 65 4.29 -15.62 -2.53
C GLY A 65 3.03 -15.48 -1.67
N GLY A 66 2.18 -14.50 -1.98
CA GLY A 66 0.92 -14.23 -1.29
C GLY A 66 1.05 -13.16 -0.21
N ASP A 67 -0.07 -12.50 0.06
CA ASP A 67 -0.28 -11.45 1.03
C ASP A 67 -1.58 -11.69 1.81
N ALA A 68 -1.88 -10.82 2.77
CA ALA A 68 -3.03 -10.99 3.66
C ALA A 68 -4.39 -10.87 2.93
N SER A 69 -4.42 -10.41 1.68
CA SER A 69 -5.67 -10.23 0.92
C SER A 69 -5.72 -11.02 -0.40
N SER A 70 -4.70 -11.82 -0.72
CA SER A 70 -4.65 -12.59 -1.97
C SER A 70 -5.15 -14.03 -1.82
N ASP A 71 -5.02 -14.60 -0.64
CA ASP A 71 -5.21 -16.03 -0.40
C ASP A 71 -6.35 -16.27 0.59
N SER A 72 -7.10 -17.35 0.34
CA SER A 72 -8.07 -17.93 1.26
C SER A 72 -7.65 -19.35 1.60
N TYR A 73 -7.83 -19.77 2.85
CA TYR A 73 -7.35 -21.07 3.36
C TYR A 73 -8.51 -21.97 3.75
N CYS A 74 -8.34 -23.29 3.55
CA CYS A 74 -9.37 -24.31 3.85
C CYS A 74 -9.02 -25.23 5.03
N TYR A 75 -7.88 -24.99 5.68
CA TYR A 75 -7.40 -25.79 6.81
C TYR A 75 -6.99 -24.83 7.95
N PRO A 76 -7.30 -25.17 9.21
CA PRO A 76 -6.84 -24.41 10.37
C PRO A 76 -5.33 -24.56 10.60
#